data_AF-A0A517VEY0-F1
#
_entry.id   AF-A0A517VEY0-F1
#
_cell.length_a   1.000
_cell.length_b   1.000
_cell.length_c   1.000
_cell.angle_alpha   90.00
_cell.angle_beta   90.00
_cell.angle_gamma   90.00
#
_symmetry.space_group_name_H-M   'P 1'
#
loop_
_entity.id
_entity.type
_entity.pdbx_description
1 polymer ?
#
loop_
_entity_poly.entity_id
_entity_poly.type
_entity_poly.pdbx_seq_one_letter_code
_entity_poly.pdbx_strand_id
1 'polypeptide(L)'
;MPLPDIFREQFLKTSNGHRNITDAISELRTFWIEVTEIGCGPQFEEMGARLYRFRNQLASHFDEEEQVFYGLEKAADTTSREKLQQLRDEHHIFLDRLTDAAEHLKCDCEHLTFVDWEKMGDELDDIIDRLADHEVAETELINKMMVSKEFSTC
;
A
#
# COMPACT_ATOMS: atom_id res chain seq x y z
N MET A 1 -24.56 -6.22 -19.68
CA MET A 1 -25.23 -6.54 -18.40
C MET A 1 -24.61 -5.61 -17.36
N PRO A 2 -25.39 -4.82 -16.60
CA PRO A 2 -24.81 -3.95 -15.58
C PRO A 2 -24.00 -4.80 -14.59
N LEU A 3 -22.86 -4.27 -14.13
CA LEU A 3 -22.07 -4.93 -13.09
C LEU A 3 -22.99 -5.17 -11.87
N PRO A 4 -23.00 -6.37 -11.26
CA PRO A 4 -23.75 -6.61 -10.05
C PRO A 4 -23.40 -5.56 -8.99
N ASP A 5 -24.37 -5.07 -8.22
CA ASP A 5 -24.19 -4.00 -7.21
C ASP A 5 -23.01 -4.27 -6.26
N ILE A 6 -22.71 -5.55 -6.00
CA ILE A 6 -21.56 -6.02 -5.22
C ILE A 6 -20.23 -5.52 -5.76
N PHE A 7 -20.03 -5.50 -7.09
CA PHE A 7 -18.77 -5.01 -7.69
C PHE A 7 -18.62 -3.50 -7.54
N ARG A 8 -19.73 -2.76 -7.51
CA ARG A 8 -19.72 -1.31 -7.31
C ARG A 8 -19.39 -0.94 -5.87
N GLU A 9 -19.95 -1.67 -4.91
CA GLU A 9 -19.62 -1.51 -3.49
C GLU A 9 -18.15 -1.86 -3.21
N GLN A 10 -17.65 -2.96 -3.79
CA GLN A 10 -16.25 -3.37 -3.65
C GLN A 10 -15.29 -2.31 -4.23
N PHE A 11 -15.60 -1.76 -5.41
CA PHE A 11 -14.80 -0.71 -6.04
C PHE A 11 -14.75 0.58 -5.19
N LEU A 12 -15.90 1.04 -4.68
CA LEU A 12 -15.96 2.21 -3.80
C LEU A 12 -15.20 1.99 -2.48
N LYS A 13 -15.18 0.75 -1.99
CA LYS A 13 -14.41 0.36 -0.81
C LYS A 13 -12.91 0.49 -1.08
N THR A 14 -12.42 -0.06 -2.19
CA THR A 14 -11.02 0.07 -2.63
C THR A 14 -10.61 1.54 -2.79
N SER A 15 -11.43 2.37 -3.45
CA SER A 15 -11.13 3.81 -3.59
C SER A 15 -11.08 4.57 -2.25
N ASN A 16 -11.87 4.15 -1.26
CA ASN A 16 -11.74 4.70 0.11
C ASN A 16 -10.51 4.14 0.83
N GLY A 17 -10.13 2.89 0.57
CA GLY A 17 -8.89 2.27 1.02
C GLY A 17 -7.67 3.08 0.61
N HIS A 18 -7.55 3.44 -0.68
CA HIS A 18 -6.47 4.28 -1.21
C HIS A 18 -6.31 5.62 -0.47
N ARG A 19 -7.45 6.25 -0.14
CA ARG A 19 -7.44 7.49 0.66
C ARG A 19 -6.95 7.26 2.08
N ASN A 20 -7.40 6.19 2.73
CA ASN A 20 -6.96 5.86 4.08
C ASN A 20 -5.45 5.56 4.12
N ILE A 21 -4.90 4.91 3.08
CA ILE A 21 -3.46 4.71 2.92
C ILE A 21 -2.73 6.04 2.78
N THR A 22 -3.26 6.97 1.99
CA THR A 22 -2.69 8.32 1.83
C THR A 22 -2.67 9.09 3.15
N ASP A 23 -3.75 9.02 3.93
CA ASP A 23 -3.83 9.65 5.25
C ASP A 23 -2.83 9.04 6.24
N ALA A 24 -2.67 7.71 6.23
CA ALA A 24 -1.69 7.01 7.07
C ALA A 24 -0.24 7.34 6.70
N ILE A 25 0.07 7.46 5.40
CA ILE A 25 1.37 7.92 4.90
C ILE A 25 1.65 9.35 5.40
N SER A 26 0.65 10.23 5.34
CA SER A 26 0.76 11.61 5.83
C SER A 26 1.05 11.65 7.34
N GLU A 27 0.39 10.79 8.12
CA GLU A 27 0.66 10.66 9.56
C GLU A 27 2.10 10.21 9.83
N LEU A 28 2.59 9.20 9.09
CA LEU A 28 3.96 8.71 9.21
C LEU A 28 5.00 9.78 8.89
N ARG A 29 4.83 10.49 7.77
CA ARG A 29 5.73 11.58 7.35
C ARG A 29 5.72 12.73 8.33
N THR A 30 4.53 13.12 8.81
CA THR A 30 4.39 14.18 9.82
C THR A 30 5.15 13.81 11.08
N PHE A 31 4.97 12.61 11.60
CA PHE A 31 5.69 12.13 12.78
C PHE A 31 7.21 12.10 12.54
N TRP A 32 7.65 11.61 11.39
CA TRP A 32 9.08 11.58 11.03
C TRP A 32 9.71 12.98 11.06
N ILE A 33 9.04 13.96 10.45
CA ILE A 33 9.48 15.36 10.39
C ILE A 33 9.48 15.98 11.79
N GLU A 34 8.40 15.82 12.55
CA GLU A 34 8.30 16.36 13.91
C GLU A 34 9.44 15.87 14.81
N VAL A 35 9.75 14.58 14.76
CA VAL A 35 10.84 13.98 15.55
C VAL A 35 12.22 14.47 15.10
N THR A 36 12.41 14.65 13.78
CA THR A 36 13.71 15.02 13.19
C THR A 36 14.01 16.51 13.34
N GLU A 37 13.02 17.38 13.14
CA GLU A 37 13.22 18.83 13.08
C GLU A 37 12.84 19.56 14.37
N ILE A 38 11.87 19.03 15.14
CA ILE A 38 11.24 19.73 16.27
C ILE A 38 11.49 19.00 17.61
N GLY A 39 11.81 17.71 17.56
CA GLY A 39 11.90 16.80 18.72
C GLY A 39 13.27 16.66 19.37
N CYS A 40 13.33 15.78 20.39
CA CYS A 40 14.53 15.44 21.16
C CYS A 40 15.43 14.38 20.48
N GLY A 41 15.36 14.23 19.16
CA GLY A 41 16.06 13.18 18.39
C GLY A 41 15.22 11.90 18.15
N PRO A 42 15.79 10.90 17.45
CA PRO A 42 15.10 9.72 16.94
C PRO A 42 14.21 9.00 17.96
N GLN A 43 13.01 8.63 17.55
CA GLN A 43 12.03 7.88 18.36
C GLN A 43 11.83 6.49 17.74
N PHE A 44 12.88 5.66 17.77
CA PHE A 44 12.92 4.38 17.06
C PHE A 44 11.76 3.45 17.42
N GLU A 45 11.49 3.23 18.71
CA GLU A 45 10.43 2.31 19.15
C GLU A 45 9.03 2.77 18.71
N GLU A 46 8.74 4.06 18.87
CA GLU A 46 7.45 4.64 18.47
C GLU A 46 7.29 4.60 16.94
N MET A 47 8.36 4.90 16.19
CA MET A 47 8.30 4.80 14.73
C MET A 47 8.10 3.35 14.27
N GLY A 48 8.80 2.39 14.88
CA GLY A 48 8.59 0.96 14.61
C GLY A 48 7.14 0.53 14.89
N ALA A 49 6.53 1.00 15.99
CA ALA A 49 5.13 0.73 16.30
C ALA A 49 4.17 1.34 15.26
N ARG A 50 4.45 2.54 14.77
CA ARG A 50 3.67 3.21 13.73
C ARG A 50 3.78 2.51 12.37
N LEU A 51 4.98 2.11 11.96
CA LEU A 51 5.19 1.32 10.75
C LEU A 51 4.45 -0.02 10.81
N TYR A 52 4.47 -0.70 11.96
CA TYR A 52 3.72 -1.95 12.14
C TYR A 52 2.20 -1.73 12.03
N ARG A 53 1.69 -0.61 12.56
CA ARG A 53 0.27 -0.23 12.38
C ARG A 53 -0.06 0.01 10.91
N PHE A 54 0.76 0.78 10.21
CA PHE A 54 0.59 1.06 8.78
C PHE A 54 0.61 -0.22 7.95
N ARG A 55 1.57 -1.12 8.20
CA ARG A 55 1.66 -2.46 7.59
C ARG A 55 0.35 -3.24 7.75
N ASN A 56 -0.30 -3.20 8.91
CA ASN A 56 -1.56 -3.91 9.13
C ASN A 56 -2.75 -3.26 8.42
N GLN A 57 -2.77 -1.92 8.31
CA GLN A 57 -3.75 -1.21 7.50
C GLN A 57 -3.59 -1.58 6.02
N LEU A 58 -2.34 -1.60 5.53
CA LEU A 58 -2.02 -1.96 4.15
C LEU A 58 -2.37 -3.43 3.84
N ALA A 59 -2.09 -4.35 4.77
CA ALA A 59 -2.49 -5.76 4.60
C ALA A 59 -4.00 -5.92 4.46
N SER A 60 -4.77 -5.20 5.28
CA SER A 60 -6.24 -5.22 5.18
C SER A 60 -6.74 -4.60 3.88
N HIS A 61 -6.05 -3.60 3.34
CA HIS A 61 -6.35 -2.98 2.06
C HIS A 61 -6.11 -3.97 0.90
N PHE A 62 -4.93 -4.60 0.87
CA PHE A 62 -4.60 -5.64 -0.11
C PHE A 62 -5.56 -6.82 -0.07
N ASP A 63 -5.96 -7.30 1.11
CA ASP A 63 -6.98 -8.36 1.24
C ASP A 63 -8.31 -8.01 0.56
N GLU A 64 -8.68 -6.72 0.55
CA GLU A 64 -9.90 -6.24 -0.10
C GLU A 64 -9.75 -6.16 -1.63
N GLU A 65 -8.58 -5.72 -2.10
CA GLU A 65 -8.22 -5.68 -3.53
C GLU A 65 -8.12 -7.07 -4.13
N GLU A 66 -7.61 -8.03 -3.37
CA GLU A 66 -7.53 -9.42 -3.79
C GLU A 66 -8.90 -9.98 -4.20
N GLN A 67 -9.95 -9.63 -3.46
CA GLN A 67 -11.32 -10.00 -3.79
C GLN A 67 -11.80 -9.35 -5.10
N VAL A 68 -11.42 -8.10 -5.36
CA VAL A 68 -11.69 -7.40 -6.62
C VAL A 68 -10.97 -8.13 -7.76
N PHE A 69 -9.68 -8.42 -7.60
CA PHE A 69 -8.86 -9.09 -8.59
C PHE A 69 -9.40 -10.46 -8.98
N TYR A 70 -9.79 -11.30 -8.01
CA TYR A 70 -10.42 -12.59 -8.29
C TYR A 70 -11.70 -12.46 -9.11
N GLY A 71 -12.49 -11.41 -8.88
CA GLY A 71 -13.68 -11.12 -9.65
C GLY A 71 -13.39 -10.67 -11.09
N LEU A 72 -12.24 -10.02 -11.31
CA LEU A 72 -11.80 -9.50 -12.60
C LEU A 72 -11.07 -10.55 -13.46
N GLU A 73 -10.32 -11.46 -12.86
CA GLU A 73 -9.50 -12.47 -13.55
C GLU A 73 -10.26 -13.31 -14.59
N LYS A 74 -11.51 -13.66 -14.30
CA LYS A 74 -12.35 -14.48 -15.20
C LYS A 74 -12.65 -13.78 -16.52
N ALA A 75 -12.64 -12.45 -16.53
CA ALA A 75 -12.90 -11.62 -17.70
C ALA A 75 -11.62 -11.00 -18.28
N ALA A 76 -10.47 -11.25 -17.65
CA ALA A 76 -9.19 -10.70 -18.08
C ALA A 76 -8.66 -11.39 -19.34
N ASP A 77 -8.12 -10.60 -20.27
CA ASP A 77 -7.20 -11.11 -21.28
C ASP A 77 -5.87 -11.56 -20.64
N THR A 78 -5.01 -12.23 -21.41
CA THR A 78 -3.73 -12.76 -20.91
C THR A 78 -2.86 -11.66 -20.29
N THR A 79 -2.72 -10.52 -20.96
CA THR A 79 -1.89 -9.40 -20.50
C THR A 79 -2.40 -8.79 -19.19
N SER A 80 -3.71 -8.62 -19.06
CA SER A 80 -4.33 -8.07 -17.86
C SER A 80 -4.23 -9.06 -16.70
N ARG A 81 -4.30 -10.37 -16.97
CA ARG A 81 -4.09 -11.42 -15.96
C ARG A 81 -2.64 -11.45 -15.46
N GLU A 82 -1.67 -11.34 -16.35
CA GLU A 82 -0.25 -11.23 -15.98
C GLU A 82 0.01 -9.98 -15.13
N LYS A 83 -0.61 -8.84 -15.48
CA LYS A 83 -0.48 -7.62 -14.70
C LYS A 83 -1.16 -7.73 -13.32
N LEU A 84 -2.35 -8.33 -13.24
CA LEU A 84 -2.99 -8.63 -11.95
C LEU A 84 -2.07 -9.47 -11.06
N GLN A 85 -1.48 -10.54 -11.60
CA GLN A 85 -0.55 -11.37 -10.82
C GLN A 85 0.67 -10.59 -10.35
N GLN A 86 1.26 -9.74 -11.20
CA GLN A 86 2.37 -8.88 -10.80
C GLN A 86 1.99 -7.98 -9.62
N LEU A 87 0.82 -7.35 -9.66
CA LEU A 87 0.36 -6.45 -8.59
C LEU A 87 0.19 -7.23 -7.27
N ARG A 88 -0.41 -8.42 -7.32
CA ARG A 88 -0.50 -9.30 -6.13
C ARG A 88 0.86 -9.68 -5.55
N ASP A 89 1.82 -10.01 -6.42
CA ASP A 89 3.17 -10.35 -5.96
C ASP A 89 3.85 -9.16 -5.28
N GLU A 90 3.56 -7.93 -5.73
CA GLU A 90 4.05 -6.68 -5.12
C GLU A 90 3.46 -6.43 -3.72
N HIS A 91 2.22 -6.84 -3.45
CA HIS A 91 1.59 -6.70 -2.12
C HIS A 91 2.45 -7.31 -1.01
N HIS A 92 2.93 -8.54 -1.21
CA HIS A 92 3.78 -9.23 -0.23
C HIS A 92 5.12 -8.51 -0.04
N ILE A 93 5.71 -7.98 -1.12
CA ILE A 93 6.98 -7.23 -1.05
C ILE A 93 6.82 -5.99 -0.15
N PHE A 94 5.73 -5.25 -0.27
CA PHE A 94 5.49 -4.09 0.60
C PHE A 94 5.33 -4.49 2.07
N LEU A 95 4.54 -5.54 2.34
CA LEU A 95 4.30 -6.00 3.71
C LEU A 95 5.56 -6.52 4.38
N ASP A 96 6.42 -7.23 3.64
CA ASP A 96 7.68 -7.75 4.15
C ASP A 96 8.66 -6.61 4.44
N ARG A 97 8.84 -5.65 3.50
CA ARG A 97 9.70 -4.48 3.72
C ARG A 97 9.28 -3.64 4.93
N LEU A 98 7.98 -3.41 5.10
CA LEU A 98 7.47 -2.68 6.27
C LEU A 98 7.66 -3.47 7.57
N THR A 99 7.58 -4.80 7.52
CA THR A 99 7.83 -5.67 8.66
C THR A 99 9.30 -5.59 9.06
N ASP A 100 10.21 -5.77 8.09
CA ASP A 100 11.66 -5.68 8.31
C ASP A 100 12.06 -4.31 8.89
N ALA A 101 11.52 -3.22 8.32
CA ALA A 101 11.76 -1.86 8.82
C ALA A 101 11.27 -1.67 10.26
N ALA A 102 10.05 -2.12 10.57
CA ALA A 102 9.48 -2.02 11.90
C ALA A 102 10.24 -2.86 12.93
N GLU A 103 10.67 -4.06 12.56
CA GLU A 103 11.46 -4.95 13.41
C GLU A 103 12.85 -4.40 13.68
N HIS A 104 13.54 -3.87 12.67
CA HIS A 104 14.85 -3.25 12.83
C HIS A 104 14.80 -2.09 13.84
N LEU A 105 13.78 -1.23 13.74
CA LEU A 105 13.60 -0.11 14.66
C LEU A 105 13.29 -0.52 16.10
N LYS A 106 12.67 -1.69 16.29
CA LYS A 106 12.23 -2.17 17.60
C LYS A 106 13.26 -3.04 18.31
N CYS A 107 13.95 -3.91 17.58
CA CYS A 107 14.85 -4.90 18.16
C CYS A 107 16.24 -4.34 18.46
N ASP A 108 16.71 -3.38 17.66
CA ASP A 108 18.08 -2.87 17.75
C ASP A 108 18.14 -1.43 18.31
N CYS A 109 17.06 -0.92 18.91
CA CYS A 109 16.91 0.50 19.27
C CYS A 109 18.04 1.06 20.16
N GLU A 110 18.67 0.23 20.99
CA GLU A 110 19.80 0.61 21.85
C GLU A 110 21.13 0.81 21.09
N HIS A 111 21.21 0.33 19.84
CA HIS A 111 22.39 0.37 18.98
C HIS A 111 22.22 1.26 17.74
N LEU A 112 21.01 1.72 17.47
CA LEU A 112 20.72 2.59 16.31
C LEU A 112 21.27 4.00 16.53
N THR A 113 21.81 4.56 15.45
CA THR A 113 22.37 5.90 15.40
C THR A 113 21.47 6.84 14.60
N PHE A 114 21.77 8.14 14.65
CA PHE A 114 21.07 9.11 13.80
C PHE A 114 21.24 8.83 12.30
N VAL A 115 22.36 8.22 11.89
CA VAL A 115 22.57 7.80 10.49
C VAL A 115 21.63 6.65 10.13
N ASP A 116 21.35 5.75 11.06
CA ASP A 116 20.40 4.66 10.83
C ASP A 116 18.96 5.18 10.79
N TRP A 117 18.66 6.24 11.55
CA TRP A 117 17.42 6.99 11.40
C TRP A 117 17.30 7.57 9.98
N GLU A 118 18.26 8.36 9.50
CA GLU A 118 18.20 8.96 8.15
C GLU A 118 18.00 7.90 7.05
N LYS A 119 18.76 6.80 7.09
CA LYS A 119 18.60 5.68 6.13
C LYS A 119 17.21 5.05 6.19
N MET A 120 16.62 4.95 7.37
CA MET A 120 15.27 4.42 7.51
C MET A 120 14.23 5.39 6.93
N GLY A 121 14.48 6.70 7.01
CA GLY A 121 13.70 7.72 6.31
C GLY A 121 13.73 7.50 4.79
N ASP A 122 14.93 7.32 4.23
CA ASP A 122 15.11 7.05 2.80
C ASP A 122 14.40 5.75 2.36
N GLU A 123 14.51 4.68 3.15
CA GLU A 123 13.82 3.41 2.89
C GLU A 123 12.29 3.56 2.96
N LEU A 124 11.79 4.32 3.93
CA LEU A 124 10.36 4.60 4.06
C LEU A 124 9.84 5.41 2.87
N ASP A 125 10.57 6.42 2.42
CA ASP A 125 10.19 7.20 1.23
C ASP A 125 10.20 6.34 -0.04
N ASP A 126 11.19 5.45 -0.23
CA ASP A 126 11.17 4.51 -1.37
C ASP A 126 9.96 3.55 -1.32
N ILE A 127 9.63 3.02 -0.13
CA ILE A 127 8.42 2.18 0.03
C ILE A 127 7.17 2.97 -0.36
N ILE A 128 7.05 4.21 0.13
CA ILE A 128 5.88 5.06 -0.12
C ILE A 128 5.75 5.42 -1.61
N ASP A 129 6.84 5.83 -2.24
CA ASP A 129 6.82 6.24 -3.65
C ASP A 129 6.46 5.05 -4.55
N ARG A 130 7.02 3.87 -4.28
CA ARG A 130 6.67 2.63 -4.99
C ARG A 130 5.23 2.20 -4.73
N LEU A 131 4.72 2.39 -3.51
CA LEU A 131 3.32 2.12 -3.20
C LEU A 131 2.41 3.07 -3.99
N ALA A 132 2.73 4.35 -4.10
CA ALA A 132 1.95 5.29 -4.90
C ALA A 132 1.86 4.88 -6.39
N ASP A 133 2.98 4.47 -6.99
CA ASP A 133 3.00 3.96 -8.37
C ASP A 133 2.16 2.68 -8.52
N HIS A 134 2.20 1.81 -7.50
CA HIS A 134 1.42 0.59 -7.45
C HIS A 134 -0.09 0.87 -7.44
N GLU A 135 -0.58 1.71 -6.54
CA GLU A 135 -2.00 2.08 -6.40
C GLU A 135 -2.55 2.74 -7.69
N VAL A 136 -1.70 3.53 -8.39
CA VAL A 136 -2.04 4.09 -9.71
C VAL A 136 -2.20 2.98 -10.73
N ALA A 137 -1.25 2.04 -10.81
CA ALA A 137 -1.29 0.94 -11.76
C ALA A 137 -2.51 0.01 -11.53
N GLU A 138 -2.90 -0.23 -10.28
CA GLU A 138 -4.11 -0.97 -9.93
C GLU A 138 -5.36 -0.23 -10.40
N THR A 139 -5.46 1.07 -10.08
CA THR A 139 -6.59 1.91 -10.49
C THR A 139 -6.76 1.94 -12.01
N GLU A 140 -5.67 2.13 -12.76
CA GLU A 140 -5.69 2.13 -14.22
C GLU A 140 -6.16 0.78 -14.79
N LEU A 141 -5.66 -0.33 -14.23
CA LEU A 141 -6.01 -1.67 -14.69
C LEU A 141 -7.47 -2.00 -14.40
N ILE A 142 -7.95 -1.73 -13.18
CA ILE A 142 -9.33 -1.93 -12.77
C ILE A 142 -10.25 -1.11 -13.69
N ASN A 143 -9.95 0.18 -13.90
CA ASN A 143 -10.74 1.05 -14.76
C ASN A 143 -10.79 0.55 -16.21
N LYS A 144 -9.65 0.15 -16.77
CA LYS A 144 -9.58 -0.45 -18.11
C LYS A 144 -10.48 -1.68 -18.23
N MET A 145 -10.46 -2.55 -17.22
CA MET A 145 -11.25 -3.78 -17.20
C MET A 145 -12.74 -3.54 -16.96
N MET A 146 -13.11 -2.49 -16.22
CA MET A 146 -14.51 -2.09 -16.02
C MET A 146 -15.10 -1.43 -17.28
N VAL A 147 -14.36 -0.53 -17.94
CA VAL A 147 -14.82 0.13 -19.18
C VAL A 147 -14.96 -0.87 -20.32
N SER A 148 -14.03 -1.82 -20.46
CA SER A 148 -14.12 -2.86 -21.50
C SER A 148 -15.35 -3.77 -21.37
N LYS A 149 -15.92 -3.88 -20.16
CA LYS A 149 -17.18 -4.62 -19.91
C LYS A 149 -18.43 -3.86 -20.35
N GLU A 150 -18.42 -2.53 -20.37
CA GLU A 150 -19.58 -1.73 -20.80
C GLU A 150 -19.76 -1.71 -22.32
N PHE A 151 -18.68 -1.89 -23.08
CA PHE A 151 -18.70 -1.86 -24.56
C PHE A 151 -18.83 -3.23 -25.23
N SER A 152 -18.84 -4.34 -24.48
CA SER A 152 -18.94 -5.71 -25.04
C SER A 152 -20.38 -6.24 -25.17
N THR A 153 -21.40 -5.36 -25.18
CA THR A 153 -22.82 -5.74 -25.37
C THR A 153 -23.42 -5.35 -26.72
N CYS A 154 -22.61 -5.26 -27.79
CA CYS A 154 -23.12 -5.08 -29.15
C CYS A 154 -23.24 -6.42 -29.89
#